data_AF-A0AAZ3SDB4-F1
#
_entry.id   AF-A0AAZ3SDB4-F1
#
_cell.length_a   1.000
_cell.length_b   1.000
_cell.length_c   1.000
_cell.angle_alpha   90.00
_cell.angle_beta   90.00
_cell.angle_gamma   90.00
#
_symmetry.space_group_name_H-M   'P 1'
#
loop_
_entity.id
_entity.type
_entity.pdbx_description
1 polymer ?
#
loop_
_entity_poly.entity_id
_entity_poly.type
_entity_poly.pdbx_seq_one_letter_code
_entity_poly.pdbx_strand_id
1 'polypeptide(L)'
;MSDPTVADTRRLNSKPQDLTDAYGPPSNFLEIDVYDPQTVGVGRNRFTTYEVRMRTNLPIFKLKDSIVRRRYSDFEWLKNELERDSKIVVPPLPGKALKRQLPFRGDEGIFEEAFIEERRVGLEQFINRIAGHPLAQNERCLHMFLQDESLDRNYIPGKIQ
;
A
#
# COMPACT_ATOMS: atom_id res chain seq x y z
N MET A 1 57.20 -27.25 18.37
CA MET A 1 56.02 -27.40 19.24
C MET A 1 54.95 -26.49 18.67
N SER A 2 53.91 -27.07 18.08
CA SER A 2 52.80 -26.36 17.45
C SER A 2 51.73 -26.06 18.50
N ASP A 3 51.40 -24.79 18.71
CA ASP A 3 50.31 -24.38 19.60
C ASP A 3 48.97 -24.95 19.12
N PRO A 4 48.16 -25.55 19.99
CA PRO A 4 46.84 -26.04 19.61
C PRO A 4 45.93 -24.84 19.29
N THR A 5 45.46 -24.74 18.05
CA THR A 5 44.45 -23.76 17.65
C THR A 5 43.12 -24.07 18.35
N VAL A 6 42.88 -23.44 19.49
CA VAL A 6 41.62 -23.52 20.23
C VAL A 6 40.53 -22.98 19.31
N ALA A 7 39.57 -23.82 18.93
CA ALA A 7 38.41 -23.40 18.15
C ALA A 7 37.61 -22.38 18.97
N ASP A 8 37.50 -21.16 18.44
CA ASP A 8 36.76 -20.06 19.05
C ASP A 8 35.24 -20.31 18.98
N THR A 9 34.77 -21.17 19.88
CA THR A 9 33.37 -21.58 20.01
C THR A 9 32.66 -20.84 21.14
N ARG A 10 33.29 -19.76 21.68
CA ARG A 10 32.71 -18.97 22.76
C ARG A 10 31.56 -18.12 22.21
N ARG A 11 30.42 -18.17 22.90
CA ARG A 11 29.30 -17.26 22.59
C ARG A 11 29.76 -15.82 22.79
N LEU A 12 29.45 -14.96 21.82
CA LEU A 12 29.66 -13.53 21.95
C LEU A 12 28.82 -13.00 23.13
N ASN A 13 29.41 -12.11 23.94
CA ASN A 13 28.64 -11.40 24.97
C ASN A 13 27.61 -10.50 24.29
N SER A 14 26.33 -10.88 24.36
CA SER A 14 25.23 -10.03 23.94
C SER A 14 24.83 -9.08 25.07
N LYS A 15 24.43 -7.86 24.71
CA LYS A 15 23.81 -6.94 25.66
C LYS A 15 22.46 -7.54 26.09
N PRO A 16 22.14 -7.63 27.39
CA PRO A 16 20.84 -8.11 27.83
C PRO A 16 19.73 -7.21 27.28
N GLN A 17 18.64 -7.84 26.86
CA GLN A 17 17.45 -7.13 26.36
C GLN A 17 16.82 -6.33 27.49
N ASP A 18 16.43 -5.08 27.22
CA ASP A 18 15.75 -4.24 28.19
C ASP A 18 14.30 -4.69 28.37
N LEU A 19 13.74 -4.52 29.58
CA LEU A 19 12.35 -4.88 29.87
C LEU A 19 11.36 -4.08 29.01
N THR A 20 11.71 -2.85 28.64
CA THR A 20 10.89 -2.01 27.75
C THR A 20 10.83 -2.56 26.32
N ASP A 21 11.91 -3.17 25.85
CA ASP A 21 12.00 -3.80 24.52
C ASP A 21 11.35 -5.20 24.53
N ALA A 22 11.45 -5.93 25.65
CA ALA A 22 10.86 -7.25 25.80
C ALA A 22 9.32 -7.23 25.87
N TYR A 23 8.73 -6.17 26.45
CA TYR A 23 7.28 -6.06 26.67
C TYR A 23 6.63 -4.86 25.95
N GLY A 24 7.40 -4.09 25.19
CA GLY A 24 6.89 -2.98 24.39
C GLY A 24 6.05 -3.44 23.19
N PRO A 25 5.16 -2.58 22.67
CA PRO A 25 4.51 -2.86 21.40
C PRO A 25 5.57 -3.01 20.28
N PRO A 26 5.34 -3.88 19.29
CA PRO A 26 6.29 -4.08 18.20
C PRO A 26 6.61 -2.74 17.52
N SER A 27 7.89 -2.48 17.34
CA SER A 27 8.39 -1.12 17.06
C SER A 27 7.90 -0.53 15.75
N ASN A 28 7.43 -1.35 14.79
CA ASN A 28 7.03 -0.92 13.45
C ASN A 28 5.81 -1.72 12.95
N PHE A 29 4.66 -1.07 12.82
CA PHE A 29 3.47 -1.60 12.15
C PHE A 29 2.96 -0.62 11.09
N LEU A 30 2.37 -1.18 10.05
CA LEU A 30 1.68 -0.47 8.98
C LEU A 30 0.52 -1.36 8.53
N GLU A 31 -0.70 -0.89 8.73
CA GLU A 31 -1.92 -1.57 8.31
C GLU A 31 -2.69 -0.62 7.38
N ILE A 32 -3.14 -1.15 6.24
CA ILE A 32 -3.95 -0.39 5.29
C ILE A 32 -5.19 -1.20 4.95
N ASP A 33 -6.35 -0.64 5.24
CA ASP A 33 -7.66 -1.24 5.00
C ASP A 33 -8.31 -0.52 3.80
N VAL A 34 -8.90 -1.28 2.87
CA VAL A 34 -9.69 -0.72 1.76
C VAL A 34 -11.13 -1.16 1.93
N TYR A 35 -12.06 -0.24 2.18
CA TYR A 35 -13.46 -0.58 2.51
C TYR A 35 -14.44 0.49 2.01
N ASP A 36 -15.71 0.35 2.39
CA ASP A 36 -16.84 1.24 2.03
C ASP A 36 -16.90 1.57 0.53
N PRO A 37 -17.19 0.59 -0.34
CA PRO A 37 -17.33 0.86 -1.76
C PRO A 37 -18.57 1.74 -2.02
N GLN A 38 -18.37 2.88 -2.68
CA GLN A 38 -19.45 3.78 -3.06
C GLN A 38 -19.41 4.11 -4.54
N THR A 39 -20.58 3.99 -5.19
CA THR A 39 -20.74 4.38 -6.59
C THR A 39 -21.06 5.87 -6.67
N VAL A 40 -20.15 6.62 -7.28
CA VAL A 40 -20.26 8.07 -7.50
C VAL A 40 -20.55 8.36 -8.97
N GLY A 41 -21.35 9.39 -9.23
CA GLY A 41 -21.70 9.84 -10.57
C GLY A 41 -23.06 9.34 -11.06
N VAL A 42 -23.42 9.67 -12.29
CA VAL A 42 -24.73 9.36 -12.89
C VAL A 42 -24.54 8.83 -14.32
N GLY A 43 -25.38 7.85 -14.70
CA GLY A 43 -25.41 7.29 -16.05
C GLY A 43 -24.08 6.62 -16.45
N ARG A 44 -23.49 7.10 -17.55
CA ARG A 44 -22.22 6.57 -18.12
C ARG A 44 -20.97 7.03 -17.38
N ASN A 45 -21.07 8.06 -16.55
CA ASN A 45 -19.94 8.62 -15.79
C ASN A 45 -19.87 8.07 -14.36
N ARG A 46 -20.55 6.94 -14.09
CA ARG A 46 -20.51 6.27 -12.78
C ARG A 46 -19.19 5.55 -12.57
N PHE A 47 -18.64 5.62 -11.38
CA PHE A 47 -17.46 4.85 -10.96
C PHE A 47 -17.52 4.53 -9.47
N THR A 48 -16.85 3.46 -9.07
CA THR A 48 -16.76 3.05 -7.66
C THR A 48 -15.50 3.63 -7.02
N THR A 49 -15.67 4.30 -5.89
CA THR A 49 -14.61 4.73 -4.97
C THR A 49 -14.58 3.84 -3.75
N TYR A 50 -13.42 3.75 -3.11
CA TYR A 50 -13.18 3.03 -1.87
C TYR A 50 -12.55 3.98 -0.86
N GLU A 51 -12.86 3.78 0.42
CA GLU A 51 -12.08 4.38 1.51
C GLU A 51 -10.81 3.57 1.72
N VAL A 52 -9.69 4.28 1.74
CA VAL A 52 -8.36 3.74 2.04
C VAL A 52 -7.96 4.31 3.39
N ARG A 53 -7.95 3.48 4.42
CA ARG A 53 -7.50 3.85 5.76
C ARG A 53 -6.11 3.32 6.01
N MET A 54 -5.20 4.17 6.45
CA MET A 54 -3.86 3.79 6.85
C MET A 54 -3.68 4.05 8.33
N ARG A 55 -3.12 3.08 9.06
CA ARG A 55 -2.67 3.23 10.45
C ARG A 55 -1.23 2.76 10.56
N THR A 56 -0.36 3.56 11.17
CA THR A 56 1.07 3.24 11.29
C THR A 56 1.73 3.97 12.45
N ASN A 57 2.79 3.38 13.00
CA ASN A 57 3.74 4.06 13.88
C ASN A 57 5.06 4.43 13.19
N LEU A 58 5.22 4.11 11.90
CA LEU A 58 6.45 4.37 11.15
C LEU A 58 6.72 5.88 11.07
N PRO A 59 7.96 6.35 11.31
CA PRO A 59 8.29 7.78 11.33
C PRO A 59 8.24 8.42 9.94
N ILE A 60 8.40 7.63 8.87
CA ILE A 60 8.39 8.13 7.48
C ILE A 60 7.04 8.72 7.06
N PHE A 61 5.95 8.25 7.66
CA PHE A 61 4.61 8.77 7.41
C PHE A 61 4.31 9.94 8.35
N LYS A 62 3.92 11.07 7.75
CA LYS A 62 3.55 12.30 8.47
C LYS A 62 2.35 12.09 9.41
N LEU A 63 1.29 11.47 8.90
CA LEU A 63 0.10 11.09 9.66
C LEU A 63 0.22 9.66 10.16
N LYS A 64 -0.27 9.40 11.38
CA LYS A 64 -0.31 8.05 11.99
C LYS A 64 -1.63 7.31 11.75
N ASP A 65 -2.70 8.05 11.49
CA ASP A 65 -3.98 7.57 10.99
C ASP A 65 -4.42 8.53 9.87
N SER A 66 -4.83 8.00 8.73
CA SER A 66 -5.43 8.78 7.64
C SER A 66 -6.50 7.96 6.93
N ILE A 67 -7.55 8.64 6.48
CA ILE A 67 -8.63 8.06 5.67
C ILE A 67 -8.80 8.93 4.43
N VAL A 68 -8.64 8.33 3.26
CA VAL A 68 -8.77 9.03 1.97
C VAL A 68 -9.61 8.21 1.01
N ARG A 69 -10.32 8.87 0.09
CA ARG A 69 -11.08 8.17 -0.96
C ARG A 69 -10.29 8.03 -2.25
N ARG A 70 -10.28 6.82 -2.80
CA ARG A 70 -9.60 6.49 -4.06
C ARG A 70 -10.47 5.63 -4.95
N ARG A 71 -10.39 5.86 -6.26
CA ARG A 71 -10.98 4.95 -7.27
C ARG A 71 -9.91 4.08 -7.88
N TYR A 72 -10.31 3.01 -8.56
CA TYR A 72 -9.38 2.09 -9.24
C TYR A 72 -8.34 2.79 -10.14
N SER A 73 -8.73 3.83 -10.88
CA SER A 73 -7.78 4.56 -11.76
C SER A 73 -6.69 5.32 -11.00
N ASP A 74 -6.92 5.62 -9.72
CA ASP A 74 -5.93 6.28 -8.87
C ASP A 74 -4.86 5.28 -8.40
N PHE A 75 -5.25 4.02 -8.19
CA PHE A 75 -4.29 2.92 -7.98
C PHE A 75 -3.49 2.62 -9.27
N GLU A 76 -4.14 2.68 -10.44
CA GLU A 76 -3.41 2.61 -11.73
C GLU A 76 -2.37 3.73 -11.85
N TRP A 77 -2.74 4.95 -11.46
CA TRP A 77 -1.81 6.07 -11.43
C TRP A 77 -0.63 5.79 -10.48
N LEU A 78 -0.88 5.40 -9.22
CA LEU A 78 0.19 5.10 -8.26
C LEU A 78 1.15 4.01 -8.79
N LYS A 79 0.59 2.95 -9.38
CA LYS A 79 1.37 1.88 -10.02
C LYS A 79 2.30 2.45 -11.09
N ASN A 80 1.77 3.28 -11.99
CA ASN A 80 2.56 3.85 -13.09
C ASN A 80 3.66 4.81 -12.60
N GLU A 81 3.39 5.61 -11.56
CA GLU A 81 4.40 6.49 -10.97
C GLU A 81 5.55 5.68 -10.36
N LEU A 82 5.22 4.61 -9.63
CA LEU A 82 6.21 3.74 -9.02
C LEU A 82 7.03 2.95 -10.06
N GLU A 83 6.41 2.49 -11.14
CA GLU A 83 7.11 1.80 -12.23
C GLU A 83 8.06 2.73 -13.01
N ARG A 84 7.74 4.03 -13.07
CA ARG A 84 8.57 5.01 -13.77
C ARG A 84 9.82 5.39 -12.99
N ASP A 85 9.65 5.74 -11.72
CA ASP A 85 10.72 6.39 -10.94
C ASP A 85 11.39 5.45 -9.94
N SER A 86 10.69 4.37 -9.52
CA SER A 86 11.18 3.44 -8.52
C SER A 86 11.66 2.13 -9.15
N LYS A 87 12.80 1.60 -8.69
CA LYS A 87 13.36 0.32 -9.17
C LYS A 87 12.66 -0.89 -8.54
N ILE A 88 11.38 -0.77 -8.20
CA ILE A 88 10.61 -1.83 -7.54
C ILE A 88 9.83 -2.64 -8.56
N VAL A 89 9.65 -3.92 -8.27
CA VAL A 89 8.70 -4.76 -9.01
C VAL A 89 7.31 -4.50 -8.42
N VAL A 90 6.52 -3.66 -9.11
CA VAL A 90 5.17 -3.31 -8.66
C VAL A 90 4.24 -4.52 -8.81
N PRO A 91 3.53 -4.95 -7.76
CA PRO A 91 2.55 -6.03 -7.85
C PRO A 91 1.45 -5.71 -8.88
N PRO A 92 0.85 -6.73 -9.51
CA PRO A 92 -0.26 -6.51 -10.43
C PRO A 92 -1.49 -5.97 -9.69
N LEU A 93 -2.22 -5.06 -10.33
CA LEU A 93 -3.54 -4.62 -9.87
C LEU A 93 -4.59 -5.68 -10.21
N PRO A 94 -5.71 -5.74 -9.45
CA PRO A 94 -6.87 -6.54 -9.87
C PRO A 94 -7.33 -6.08 -11.25
N GLY A 95 -7.75 -7.02 -12.12
CA GLY A 95 -7.98 -6.72 -13.52
C GLY A 95 -8.95 -5.55 -13.76
N LYS A 96 -8.63 -4.69 -14.74
CA LYS A 96 -9.49 -3.57 -15.17
C LYS A 96 -10.89 -4.02 -15.64
N ALA A 97 -11.02 -5.32 -15.95
CA ALA A 97 -12.26 -5.98 -16.34
C ALA A 97 -13.00 -5.28 -17.49
N LEU A 98 -12.27 -4.95 -18.57
CA LEU A 98 -12.81 -4.27 -19.75
C LEU A 98 -14.06 -4.96 -20.32
N LYS A 99 -14.13 -6.29 -20.28
CA LYS A 99 -15.30 -7.08 -20.71
C LYS A 99 -16.56 -6.82 -19.88
N ARG A 100 -16.40 -6.46 -18.59
CA ARG A 100 -17.51 -6.11 -17.68
C ARG A 100 -18.03 -4.69 -17.91
N GLN A 101 -17.34 -3.86 -18.70
CA GLN A 101 -17.79 -2.52 -19.08
C GLN A 101 -18.62 -2.50 -20.38
N LEU A 102 -18.71 -3.63 -21.09
CA LEU A 102 -19.49 -3.72 -22.32
C LEU A 102 -20.99 -3.55 -22.04
N PRO A 103 -21.73 -2.85 -22.92
CA PRO A 103 -23.18 -2.69 -22.78
C PRO A 103 -23.93 -4.01 -23.05
N PHE A 104 -25.21 -4.05 -22.67
CA PHE A 104 -26.13 -5.18 -22.92
C PHE A 104 -25.74 -6.51 -22.23
N ARG A 105 -25.16 -6.42 -21.03
CA ARG A 105 -24.93 -7.58 -20.16
C ARG A 105 -26.21 -7.93 -19.37
N GLY A 106 -26.32 -9.18 -18.96
CA GLY A 106 -27.38 -9.64 -18.05
C GLY A 106 -27.09 -9.38 -16.57
N ASP A 107 -25.93 -8.80 -16.24
CA ASP A 107 -25.50 -8.40 -14.91
C ASP A 107 -25.17 -6.89 -14.86
N GLU A 108 -24.92 -6.37 -13.66
CA GLU A 108 -24.52 -4.97 -13.44
C GLU A 108 -23.03 -4.69 -13.78
N GLY A 109 -22.34 -5.64 -14.43
CA GLY A 109 -20.99 -5.49 -14.94
C GLY A 109 -19.96 -5.13 -13.86
N ILE A 110 -19.44 -3.90 -13.91
CA ILE A 110 -18.47 -3.39 -12.93
C ILE A 110 -19.10 -2.90 -11.61
N PHE A 111 -20.43 -2.86 -11.54
CA PHE A 111 -21.19 -2.45 -10.36
C PHE A 111 -21.80 -3.65 -9.61
N GLU A 112 -21.52 -4.87 -10.07
CA GLU A 112 -21.89 -6.10 -9.37
C GLU A 112 -21.14 -6.19 -8.03
N GLU A 113 -21.86 -6.45 -6.94
CA GLU A 113 -21.29 -6.47 -5.57
C GLU A 113 -20.14 -7.46 -5.43
N ALA A 114 -20.28 -8.67 -5.99
CA ALA A 114 -19.22 -9.69 -6.00
C ALA A 114 -17.94 -9.18 -6.68
N PHE A 115 -18.08 -8.43 -7.77
CA PHE A 115 -16.95 -7.85 -8.49
C PHE A 115 -16.31 -6.69 -7.72
N ILE A 116 -17.13 -5.85 -7.09
CA ILE A 116 -16.66 -4.75 -6.25
C ILE A 116 -15.83 -5.29 -5.08
N GLU A 117 -16.28 -6.36 -4.43
CA GLU A 117 -15.57 -7.00 -3.31
C GLU A 117 -14.29 -7.71 -3.76
N GLU A 118 -14.33 -8.48 -4.86
CA GLU A 118 -13.12 -9.08 -5.46
C GLU A 118 -12.06 -8.02 -5.75
N ARG A 119 -12.48 -6.89 -6.34
CA ARG A 119 -11.60 -5.76 -6.61
C ARG A 119 -11.10 -5.11 -5.33
N ARG A 120 -11.95 -4.90 -4.32
CA ARG A 120 -11.58 -4.31 -3.03
C ARG A 120 -10.45 -5.11 -2.37
N VAL A 121 -10.60 -6.43 -2.27
CA VAL A 121 -9.57 -7.34 -1.73
C VAL A 121 -8.27 -7.23 -2.52
N GLY A 122 -8.34 -7.23 -3.85
CA GLY A 122 -7.15 -7.10 -4.71
C GLY A 122 -6.44 -5.75 -4.54
N LEU A 123 -7.18 -4.65 -4.39
CA LEU A 123 -6.63 -3.32 -4.14
C LEU A 123 -5.97 -3.23 -2.77
N GLU A 124 -6.58 -3.82 -1.74
CA GLU A 124 -6.02 -3.90 -0.39
C GLU A 124 -4.70 -4.68 -0.37
N GLN A 125 -4.65 -5.85 -1.03
CA GLN A 125 -3.43 -6.63 -1.15
C GLN A 125 -2.33 -5.86 -1.90
N PHE A 126 -2.70 -5.16 -2.98
CA PHE A 126 -1.77 -4.34 -3.74
C PHE A 126 -1.15 -3.23 -2.87
N ILE A 127 -1.97 -2.44 -2.18
CA ILE A 127 -1.47 -1.27 -1.44
C ILE A 127 -0.66 -1.68 -0.22
N ASN A 128 -1.02 -2.76 0.49
CA ASN A 128 -0.24 -3.27 1.60
C ASN A 128 1.16 -3.74 1.15
N ARG A 129 1.25 -4.42 0.00
CA ARG A 129 2.56 -4.85 -0.56
C ARG A 129 3.43 -3.67 -0.97
N ILE A 130 2.82 -2.65 -1.59
CA ILE A 130 3.54 -1.43 -1.98
C ILE A 130 4.00 -0.65 -0.76
N ALA A 131 3.10 -0.37 0.17
CA ALA A 131 3.41 0.47 1.33
C ALA A 131 4.37 -0.20 2.31
N GLY A 132 4.42 -1.53 2.34
CA GLY A 132 5.43 -2.29 3.10
C GLY A 132 6.83 -2.28 2.47
N HIS A 133 7.00 -1.81 1.23
CA HIS A 133 8.28 -1.84 0.53
C HIS A 133 9.14 -0.59 0.87
N PRO A 134 10.35 -0.73 1.44
CA PRO A 134 11.16 0.42 1.88
C PRO A 134 11.47 1.44 0.76
N LEU A 135 11.72 0.97 -0.47
CA LEU A 135 11.92 1.88 -1.60
C LEU A 135 10.66 2.65 -1.99
N ALA A 136 9.47 2.06 -1.86
CA ALA A 136 8.21 2.74 -2.15
C ALA A 136 7.85 3.74 -1.03
N GLN A 137 8.19 3.43 0.23
CA GLN A 137 8.02 4.34 1.36
C GLN A 137 8.79 5.66 1.19
N ASN A 138 9.89 5.65 0.43
CA ASN A 138 10.65 6.86 0.13
C ASN A 138 10.01 7.70 -0.99
N GLU A 139 9.05 7.19 -1.76
CA GLU A 139 8.49 7.89 -2.91
C GLU A 139 7.33 8.81 -2.50
N ARG A 140 7.37 10.08 -2.93
CA ARG A 140 6.34 11.07 -2.59
C ARG A 140 4.94 10.68 -3.07
N CYS A 141 4.82 9.96 -4.18
CA CYS A 141 3.54 9.53 -4.73
C CYS A 141 2.75 8.62 -3.76
N LEU A 142 3.44 7.79 -2.98
CA LEU A 142 2.80 6.92 -1.99
C LEU A 142 2.17 7.73 -0.86
N HIS A 143 2.86 8.76 -0.37
CA HIS A 143 2.36 9.62 0.71
C HIS A 143 1.18 10.46 0.25
N MET A 144 1.28 11.05 -0.94
CA MET A 144 0.14 11.76 -1.55
C MET A 144 -1.06 10.82 -1.76
N PHE A 145 -0.81 9.57 -2.15
CA PHE A 145 -1.86 8.58 -2.30
C PHE A 145 -2.55 8.21 -0.98
N LEU A 146 -1.82 8.07 0.12
CA LEU A 146 -2.36 7.59 1.41
C LEU A 146 -2.82 8.69 2.37
N GLN A 147 -2.28 9.91 2.26
CA GLN A 147 -2.44 10.96 3.28
C GLN A 147 -3.16 12.21 2.77
N ASP A 148 -3.03 12.56 1.49
CA ASP A 148 -3.64 13.79 0.97
C ASP A 148 -5.08 13.53 0.53
N GLU A 149 -6.02 14.45 0.75
CA GLU A 149 -7.41 14.23 0.36
C GLU A 149 -7.57 14.08 -1.17
N SER A 150 -6.87 14.93 -1.92
CA SER A 150 -6.87 14.97 -3.38
C SER A 150 -5.50 14.60 -3.97
N LEU A 151 -5.49 13.83 -5.06
CA LEU A 151 -4.28 13.51 -5.82
C LEU A 151 -3.94 14.63 -6.82
N ASP A 152 -2.80 15.28 -6.62
CA ASP A 152 -2.23 16.20 -7.60
C ASP A 152 -1.49 15.42 -8.70
N ARG A 153 -2.10 15.33 -9.89
CA ARG A 153 -1.50 14.63 -11.04
C ARG A 153 -0.34 15.39 -11.68
N ASN A 154 -0.15 16.66 -11.33
CA ASN A 154 0.94 17.50 -11.80
C ASN A 154 2.03 17.69 -10.73
N TYR A 155 2.02 16.86 -9.68
CA TYR A 155 3.04 16.91 -8.65
C TYR A 155 4.45 16.74 -9.24
N ILE A 156 5.43 17.33 -8.58
CA ILE A 156 6.83 17.14 -8.94
C ILE A 156 7.30 15.82 -8.33
N PRO A 157 7.71 14.83 -9.15
CA PRO A 157 8.22 13.56 -8.66
C PRO A 157 9.47 13.77 -7.81
N GLY A 158 9.62 12.96 -6.76
CA GLY A 158 10.71 13.08 -5.82
C GLY A 158 10.53 12.19 -4.61
N LYS A 159 11.59 12.14 -3.79
CA LYS A 159 11.60 11.38 -2.54
C LYS A 159 11.12 12.23 -1.37
N ILE A 160 10.63 11.58 -0.33
CA ILE A 160 10.36 12.19 0.97
C ILE A 160 11.69 12.67 1.56
N GLN A 161 11.77 13.95 1.90
CA GLN A 161 12.92 14.56 2.59
C GLN A 161 12.78 14.42 4.10
#